data_AF-D8GMF7-F1
#
_entry.id   AF-D8GMF7-F1
#
_cell.length_a   1.000
_cell.length_b   1.000
_cell.length_c   1.000
_cell.angle_alpha   90.00
_cell.angle_beta   90.00
_cell.angle_gamma   90.00
#
_symmetry.space_group_name_H-M   'P 1'
#
loop_
_entity.id
_entity.type
_entity.pdbx_description
1 polymer ?
#
loop_
_entity_poly.entity_id
_entity_poly.type
_entity_poly.pdbx_seq_one_letter_code
_entity_poly.pdbx_strand_id
1 'polypeptide(L)'
;MKNYINILSLNNEVNRNRVSNAVSKSNGESFANIFNRAIKCNTCSSNICSVEELNESLKEDLDKRVDVAVERLAGFFGIGKHLMAAILKYLHIDPKDLLDPARKQDIVDTLSKQFGLNKHKSDALYNLISDLGISACRQAG
;
A
#
# COMPACT_ATOMS: atom_id res chain seq x y z
N MET A 1 27.69 -10.96 9.18
CA MET A 1 26.75 -10.00 9.82
C MET A 1 26.13 -8.99 8.86
N LYS A 2 26.82 -8.51 7.81
CA LYS A 2 26.25 -7.50 6.87
C LYS A 2 24.91 -7.90 6.22
N ASN A 3 24.69 -9.19 5.94
CA ASN A 3 23.44 -9.67 5.34
C ASN A 3 22.19 -9.53 6.23
N TYR A 4 22.33 -9.66 7.55
CA TYR A 4 21.18 -9.59 8.47
C TYR A 4 20.69 -8.16 8.71
N ILE A 5 21.58 -7.17 8.57
CA ILE A 5 21.25 -5.74 8.68
C ILE A 5 20.39 -5.30 7.50
N ASN A 6 20.63 -5.83 6.30
CA ASN A 6 19.86 -5.48 5.11
C ASN A 6 18.41 -6.01 5.17
N ILE A 7 18.18 -7.19 5.76
CA ILE A 7 16.84 -7.80 5.84
C ILE A 7 15.94 -7.04 6.83
N LEU A 8 16.48 -6.59 7.97
CA LEU A 8 15.72 -5.81 8.97
C LEU A 8 15.59 -4.32 8.62
N SER A 9 16.38 -3.84 7.66
CA SER A 9 16.41 -2.44 7.22
C SER A 9 15.42 -2.12 6.10
N LEU A 10 14.73 -3.11 5.54
CA LEU A 10 13.90 -2.86 4.35
C LEU A 10 12.73 -1.90 4.60
N ASN A 11 12.33 -1.67 5.86
CA ASN A 11 11.18 -0.85 6.22
C ASN A 11 11.49 0.41 7.05
N ASN A 12 12.77 0.72 7.34
CA ASN A 12 13.10 1.95 8.09
C ASN A 12 14.57 2.36 7.97
N GLU A 13 14.87 3.30 7.06
CA GLU A 13 16.24 3.75 6.75
C GLU A 13 16.96 4.39 7.96
N VAL A 14 16.20 5.05 8.84
CA VAL A 14 16.72 5.65 10.09
C VAL A 14 17.30 4.60 11.04
N ASN A 15 16.73 3.39 11.06
CA ASN A 15 17.21 2.30 11.92
C ASN A 15 18.48 1.63 11.37
N ARG A 16 18.70 1.68 10.05
CA ARG A 16 19.89 1.08 9.40
C ARG A 16 21.19 1.73 9.86
N ASN A 17 21.24 3.06 9.80
CA ASN A 17 22.45 3.81 10.14
C ASN A 17 22.81 3.66 11.63
N ARG A 18 21.81 3.54 12.50
CA ARG A 18 21.99 3.37 13.95
C ARG A 18 22.48 1.97 14.31
N VAL A 19 21.86 0.93 13.75
CA VAL A 19 22.31 -0.46 13.95
C VAL A 19 23.73 -0.64 13.40
N SER A 20 24.02 -0.07 12.22
CA SER A 20 25.36 -0.11 11.65
C SER A 20 26.40 0.60 12.53
N ASN A 21 26.06 1.74 13.12
CA ASN A 21 26.96 2.49 14.02
C ASN A 21 27.10 1.85 15.41
N ALA A 22 26.12 1.05 15.84
CA ALA A 22 26.19 0.27 17.07
C ALA A 22 27.04 -0.99 16.89
N VAL A 23 26.97 -1.63 15.72
CA VAL A 23 27.78 -2.79 15.34
C VAL A 23 29.25 -2.42 15.14
N SER A 24 29.56 -1.24 14.59
CA SER A 24 30.96 -0.78 14.46
C SER A 24 31.63 -0.49 15.80
N LYS A 25 30.85 -0.32 16.88
CA LYS A 25 31.32 -0.05 18.25
C LYS A 25 31.19 -1.27 19.19
N SER A 26 30.74 -2.42 18.69
CA SER A 26 30.53 -3.60 19.54
C SER A 26 31.75 -4.50 19.57
N ASN A 27 32.40 -4.60 20.73
CA ASN A 27 33.56 -5.46 20.97
C ASN A 27 33.12 -6.93 21.21
N GLY A 28 32.57 -7.58 20.17
CA GLY A 28 32.19 -9.00 20.23
C GLY A 28 30.85 -9.30 20.90
N GLU A 29 30.00 -8.28 21.10
CA GLU A 29 28.64 -8.48 21.63
C GLU A 29 27.75 -9.22 20.62
N SER A 30 26.80 -10.02 21.12
CA SER A 30 25.78 -10.68 20.29
C SER A 30 24.92 -9.64 19.57
N PHE A 31 24.58 -9.92 18.30
CA PHE A 31 23.74 -9.05 17.46
C PHE A 31 22.41 -8.69 18.13
N ALA A 32 21.82 -9.62 18.88
CA ALA A 32 20.59 -9.38 19.62
C ALA A 32 20.75 -8.27 20.67
N ASN A 33 21.89 -8.22 21.36
CA ASN A 33 22.18 -7.19 22.37
C ASN A 33 22.43 -5.83 21.71
N ILE A 34 23.15 -5.81 20.58
CA ILE A 34 23.42 -4.58 19.82
C ILE A 34 22.11 -3.99 19.28
N PHE A 35 21.25 -4.85 18.72
CA PHE A 35 19.94 -4.45 18.20
C PHE A 35 19.03 -3.93 19.31
N ASN A 36 18.90 -4.68 20.41
CA ASN A 36 18.09 -4.26 21.55
C ASN A 36 18.60 -2.95 22.18
N ARG A 37 19.92 -2.72 22.22
CA ARG A 37 20.50 -1.45 22.70
C ARG A 37 20.21 -0.30 21.75
N ALA A 38 20.34 -0.52 20.44
CA ALA A 38 20.05 0.49 19.42
C ALA A 38 18.57 0.94 19.45
N ILE A 39 17.66 0.02 19.78
CA ILE A 39 16.21 0.30 19.85
C ILE A 39 15.78 0.81 21.24
N LYS A 40 16.37 0.33 22.34
CA LYS A 40 16.05 0.78 23.72
C LYS A 40 16.38 2.26 23.99
N CYS A 41 17.32 2.87 23.28
CA CYS A 41 17.60 4.30 23.45
C CYS A 41 16.45 5.23 23.02
N ASN A 42 15.34 4.70 22.49
CA ASN A 42 14.18 5.51 22.11
C ASN A 42 12.94 5.33 23.00
N THR A 43 13.01 4.58 24.11
CA THR A 43 11.86 4.46 25.05
C THR A 43 11.58 5.70 25.91
N CYS A 44 12.13 6.87 25.55
CA CYS A 44 11.67 8.17 26.04
C CYS A 44 10.91 8.96 24.94
N SER A 45 10.11 8.27 24.14
CA SER A 45 9.07 8.91 23.32
C SER A 45 7.76 8.15 23.54
N SER A 46 6.92 8.73 24.38
CA SER A 46 5.58 8.30 24.71
C SER A 46 4.66 8.46 23.49
N ASN A 47 4.73 7.53 22.54
CA ASN A 47 3.71 7.31 21.50
C ASN A 47 3.86 5.86 20.99
N ILE A 48 3.60 4.90 21.88
CA ILE A 48 3.29 3.54 21.43
C ILE A 48 1.83 3.63 21.01
N CYS A 49 1.57 3.93 19.73
CA CYS A 49 0.23 3.75 19.19
C CYS A 49 -0.20 2.32 19.47
N SER A 50 -1.38 2.17 20.08
CA SER A 50 -1.95 0.86 20.32
C SER A 50 -2.13 0.13 18.99
N VAL A 51 -2.12 -1.21 19.01
CA VAL A 51 -2.33 -2.00 17.78
C VAL A 51 -3.70 -1.66 17.18
N GLU A 52 -4.65 -1.31 18.04
CA GLU A 52 -5.97 -0.81 17.70
C GLU A 52 -5.92 0.52 16.92
N GLU A 53 -5.16 1.52 17.41
CA GLU A 53 -4.99 2.81 16.72
C GLU A 53 -4.28 2.68 15.36
N LEU A 54 -3.27 1.79 15.27
CA LEU A 54 -2.60 1.50 14.00
C LEU A 54 -3.54 0.83 13.00
N ASN A 55 -4.40 -0.08 13.48
CA ASN A 55 -5.36 -0.77 12.64
C ASN A 55 -6.48 0.17 12.15
N GLU A 56 -6.92 1.09 13.00
CA GLU A 56 -7.93 2.11 12.64
C GLU A 56 -7.36 3.10 11.61
N SER A 57 -6.14 3.59 11.82
CA SER A 57 -5.46 4.46 10.85
C SER A 57 -5.24 3.76 9.50
N LEU A 58 -4.85 2.48 9.50
CA LEU A 58 -4.66 1.70 8.28
C LEU A 58 -5.98 1.49 7.53
N LYS A 59 -7.08 1.27 8.26
CA LYS A 59 -8.41 1.10 7.68
C LYS A 59 -8.91 2.40 7.03
N GLU A 60 -8.73 3.54 7.68
CA GLU A 60 -9.08 4.84 7.10
C GLU A 60 -8.28 5.15 5.83
N ASP A 61 -6.98 4.81 5.81
CA ASP A 61 -6.14 5.00 4.62
C ASP A 61 -6.61 4.09 3.47
N LEU A 62 -6.93 2.83 3.76
CA LEU A 62 -7.46 1.89 2.77
C LEU A 62 -8.79 2.40 2.20
N ASP A 63 -9.72 2.83 3.05
CA ASP A 63 -11.03 3.31 2.62
C ASP A 63 -10.89 4.57 1.75
N LYS A 64 -9.97 5.50 2.07
CA LYS A 64 -9.65 6.66 1.22
C LYS A 64 -9.09 6.23 -0.14
N ARG A 65 -8.20 5.24 -0.18
CA ARG A 65 -7.63 4.74 -1.45
C ARG A 65 -8.67 4.08 -2.33
N VAL A 66 -9.58 3.32 -1.74
CA VAL A 66 -10.72 2.73 -2.43
C VAL A 66 -11.63 3.83 -2.99
N ASP A 67 -11.89 4.84 -2.20
CA ASP A 67 -12.73 5.97 -2.59
C ASP A 67 -12.18 6.72 -3.81
N VAL A 68 -10.87 6.99 -3.82
CA VAL A 68 -10.14 7.58 -4.96
C VAL A 68 -10.13 6.65 -6.16
N ALA A 69 -9.99 5.34 -5.95
CA ALA A 69 -10.04 4.34 -7.03
C ALA A 69 -11.40 4.34 -7.75
N VAL A 70 -12.49 4.36 -6.98
CA VAL A 70 -13.86 4.45 -7.53
C VAL A 70 -14.06 5.78 -8.26
N GLU A 71 -13.55 6.89 -7.74
CA GLU A 71 -13.66 8.20 -8.39
C GLU A 71 -12.91 8.26 -9.72
N ARG A 72 -11.67 7.75 -9.77
CA ARG A 72 -10.88 7.66 -11.01
C ARG A 72 -11.55 6.76 -12.04
N LEU A 73 -12.08 5.63 -11.60
CA LEU A 73 -12.83 4.72 -12.46
C LEU A 73 -14.08 5.43 -13.01
N ALA A 74 -14.84 6.14 -12.16
CA ALA A 74 -16.00 6.91 -12.59
C ALA A 74 -15.62 7.98 -13.62
N GLY A 75 -14.49 8.68 -13.41
CA GLY A 75 -13.93 9.66 -14.34
C GLY A 75 -13.58 9.07 -15.71
N PHE A 76 -13.05 7.84 -15.75
CA PHE A 76 -12.76 7.15 -17.02
C PHE A 76 -14.02 6.91 -17.86
N PHE A 77 -15.14 6.58 -17.22
CA PHE A 77 -16.42 6.37 -17.91
C PHE A 77 -17.24 7.67 -18.07
N GLY A 78 -16.76 8.79 -17.52
CA GLY A 78 -17.48 10.07 -17.56
C GLY A 78 -18.77 10.06 -16.73
N ILE A 79 -18.84 9.23 -15.69
CA ILE A 79 -20.02 9.13 -14.82
C ILE A 79 -19.72 9.58 -13.39
N GLY A 80 -20.78 9.83 -12.61
CA GLY A 80 -20.64 10.16 -11.20
C GLY A 80 -20.15 8.98 -10.36
N LYS A 81 -19.31 9.26 -9.36
CA LYS A 81 -18.78 8.28 -8.41
C LYS A 81 -19.84 7.41 -7.74
N HIS A 82 -20.96 7.98 -7.30
CA HIS A 82 -22.06 7.22 -6.71
C HIS A 82 -22.69 6.23 -7.68
N LEU A 83 -22.81 6.60 -8.95
CA LEU A 83 -23.30 5.71 -9.99
C LEU A 83 -22.28 4.59 -10.26
N MET A 84 -20.99 4.91 -10.33
CA MET A 84 -19.95 3.88 -10.47
C MET A 84 -19.96 2.89 -9.30
N ALA A 85 -20.07 3.36 -8.06
CA ALA A 85 -20.18 2.50 -6.89
C ALA A 85 -21.42 1.58 -6.96
N ALA A 86 -22.56 2.10 -7.43
CA ALA A 86 -23.76 1.28 -7.64
C ALA A 86 -23.57 0.23 -8.75
N ILE A 87 -22.86 0.58 -9.83
CA ILE A 87 -22.53 -0.36 -10.92
C ILE A 87 -21.60 -1.47 -10.40
N LEU A 88 -20.53 -1.13 -9.68
CA LEU A 88 -19.65 -2.13 -9.08
C LEU A 88 -20.43 -3.11 -8.18
N LYS A 89 -21.33 -2.58 -7.34
CA LYS A 89 -22.22 -3.39 -6.50
C LYS A 89 -23.14 -4.30 -7.32
N TYR A 90 -23.73 -3.79 -8.41
CA TYR A 90 -24.57 -4.57 -9.31
C TYR A 90 -23.78 -5.69 -10.02
N LEU A 91 -22.50 -5.43 -10.32
CA LEU A 91 -21.60 -6.41 -10.94
C LEU A 91 -20.92 -7.34 -9.93
N HIS A 92 -21.29 -7.27 -8.65
CA HIS A 92 -20.69 -8.06 -7.58
C HIS A 92 -19.16 -7.87 -7.46
N ILE A 93 -18.68 -6.66 -7.76
CA ILE A 93 -17.28 -6.25 -7.55
C ILE A 93 -17.23 -5.44 -6.26
N ASP A 94 -16.42 -5.89 -5.29
CA ASP A 94 -16.14 -5.08 -4.10
C ASP A 94 -15.19 -3.94 -4.54
N PRO A 95 -15.49 -2.67 -4.20
CA PRO A 95 -14.58 -1.56 -4.46
C PRO A 95 -13.15 -1.79 -3.99
N LYS A 96 -12.92 -2.61 -2.95
CA LYS A 96 -11.59 -3.00 -2.47
C LYS A 96 -10.80 -3.83 -3.49
N ASP A 97 -11.50 -4.59 -4.33
CA ASP A 97 -10.90 -5.41 -5.38
C ASP A 97 -10.20 -4.58 -6.46
N LEU A 98 -10.55 -3.29 -6.59
CA LEU A 98 -9.86 -2.36 -7.49
C LEU A 98 -8.39 -2.16 -7.11
N LEU A 99 -8.04 -2.41 -5.85
CA LEU A 99 -6.68 -2.33 -5.34
C LEU A 99 -5.96 -3.68 -5.36
N ASP A 100 -6.67 -4.78 -5.64
CA ASP A 100 -6.10 -6.12 -5.67
C ASP A 100 -5.48 -6.43 -7.05
N PRO A 101 -4.15 -6.63 -7.13
CA PRO A 101 -3.49 -6.97 -8.38
C PRO A 101 -3.97 -8.28 -9.02
N ALA A 102 -4.45 -9.25 -8.22
CA ALA A 102 -4.92 -10.53 -8.74
C ALA A 102 -6.25 -10.41 -9.49
N ARG A 103 -7.07 -9.41 -9.16
CA ARG A 103 -8.43 -9.25 -9.70
C ARG A 103 -8.53 -8.26 -10.86
N LYS A 104 -7.42 -7.59 -11.21
CA LYS A 104 -7.39 -6.55 -12.25
C LYS A 104 -8.00 -7.00 -13.56
N GLN A 105 -7.56 -8.15 -14.07
CA GLN A 105 -8.00 -8.65 -15.37
C GLN A 105 -9.50 -8.97 -15.36
N ASP A 106 -9.99 -9.66 -14.34
CA ASP A 106 -11.40 -10.01 -14.20
C ASP A 106 -12.31 -8.78 -14.15
N ILE A 107 -11.87 -7.73 -13.44
CA ILE A 107 -12.60 -6.46 -13.34
C ILE A 107 -12.63 -5.76 -14.71
N VAL A 108 -11.49 -5.68 -15.40
CA VAL A 108 -11.40 -5.11 -16.74
C VAL A 108 -12.32 -5.85 -17.70
N ASP A 109 -12.28 -7.18 -17.72
CA ASP A 109 -13.09 -8.00 -18.62
C ASP A 109 -14.59 -7.81 -18.35
N THR A 110 -14.98 -7.76 -17.07
CA THR A 110 -16.37 -7.57 -16.65
C THR A 110 -16.88 -6.18 -17.08
N LEU A 111 -16.10 -5.13 -16.81
CA LEU A 111 -16.47 -3.75 -17.17
C LEU A 111 -16.44 -3.55 -18.69
N SER A 112 -15.43 -4.08 -19.38
CA SER A 112 -15.33 -4.02 -20.83
C SER A 112 -16.53 -4.68 -21.51
N LYS A 113 -16.98 -5.82 -20.99
CA LYS A 113 -18.17 -6.51 -21.49
C LYS A 113 -19.44 -5.68 -21.24
N GLN A 114 -19.61 -5.10 -20.06
CA GLN A 114 -20.84 -4.36 -19.74
C GLN A 114 -20.97 -3.02 -20.46
N PHE A 115 -19.86 -2.31 -20.62
CA PHE A 115 -19.86 -1.01 -21.29
C PHE A 115 -19.57 -1.12 -22.80
N GLY A 116 -19.42 -2.33 -23.33
CA GLY A 116 -19.10 -2.56 -24.74
C GLY A 116 -17.80 -1.88 -25.17
N LEU A 117 -16.77 -1.95 -24.32
CA LEU A 117 -15.48 -1.31 -24.60
C LEU A 117 -14.77 -2.02 -25.75
N ASN A 118 -14.23 -1.23 -26.68
CA ASN A 118 -13.32 -1.76 -27.70
C ASN A 118 -11.94 -2.06 -27.07
N LYS A 119 -11.10 -2.80 -27.79
CA LYS A 119 -9.77 -3.21 -27.32
C LYS A 119 -8.95 -2.04 -26.78
N HIS A 120 -8.88 -0.93 -27.51
CA HIS A 120 -8.15 0.27 -27.09
C HIS A 120 -8.64 0.83 -25.75
N LYS A 121 -9.95 0.91 -25.54
CA LYS A 121 -10.52 1.37 -24.27
C LYS A 121 -10.33 0.35 -23.14
N SER A 122 -10.39 -0.95 -23.45
CA SER A 122 -10.11 -2.02 -22.48
C SER A 122 -8.66 -1.97 -22.00
N ASP A 123 -7.71 -1.75 -22.92
CA ASP A 123 -6.28 -1.61 -22.59
C ASP A 123 -6.03 -0.36 -21.74
N ALA A 124 -6.70 0.75 -22.06
CA ALA A 124 -6.64 1.97 -21.26
C ALA A 124 -7.22 1.78 -19.84
N LEU A 125 -8.31 1.03 -19.72
CA LEU A 125 -8.91 0.66 -18.44
C LEU A 125 -7.97 -0.22 -17.60
N TYR A 126 -7.31 -1.19 -18.23
CA TYR A 126 -6.32 -2.04 -17.58
C TYR A 126 -5.15 -1.21 -17.01
N ASN A 127 -4.65 -0.25 -17.78
CA ASN A 127 -3.59 0.65 -17.32
C ASN A 127 -4.06 1.52 -16.15
N LEU A 128 -5.27 2.08 -16.24
CA LEU A 128 -5.87 2.86 -15.16
C LEU A 128 -5.90 2.06 -13.86
N ILE A 129 -6.49 0.86 -13.88
CA ILE A 129 -6.62 -0.01 -12.70
C ILE A 129 -5.24 -0.46 -12.20
N SER A 130 -4.28 -0.66 -13.11
CA SER A 130 -2.91 -0.99 -12.74
C SER A 130 -2.24 0.10 -11.92
N ASP A 131 -2.49 1.37 -12.27
CA ASP A 131 -1.94 2.53 -11.57
C ASP A 131 -2.60 2.77 -10.20
N LEU A 132 -3.85 2.34 -10.00
CA LEU A 132 -4.55 2.48 -8.72
C LEU A 132 -3.82 1.75 -7.58
N GLY A 133 -3.33 0.53 -7.86
CA GLY A 133 -2.57 -0.27 -6.90
C GLY A 133 -1.16 0.25 -6.60
N ILE A 134 -0.56 1.01 -7.53
CA ILE A 134 0.86 1.44 -7.47
C ILE A 134 1.01 2.85 -6.86
N SER A 135 -0.05 3.65 -6.85
CA SER A 135 -0.03 5.04 -6.37
C SER A 135 0.47 5.24 -4.91
N ALA A 136 0.61 4.18 -4.12
CA ALA A 136 1.22 4.21 -2.78
C ALA A 136 2.76 4.41 -2.78
N CYS A 137 3.45 4.29 -3.92
CA CYS A 137 4.92 4.37 -3.98
C CYS A 137 5.49 5.66 -4.59
N ARG A 138 4.67 6.63 -4.99
CA ARG A 138 5.15 7.84 -5.71
C ARG A 138 5.01 9.18 -4.98
N GLN A 139 4.67 9.20 -3.69
CA GLN A 139 4.80 10.40 -2.85
C GLN A 139 6.01 10.27 -1.90
N ALA A 140 7.20 10.18 -2.50
CA ALA A 140 8.48 10.41 -1.81
C ALA A 140 9.49 10.80 -2.90
N GLY A 141 9.40 12.06 -3.34
CA GLY A 141 10.31 12.69 -4.29
C GLY A 141 10.37 14.17 -4.01
#